data_AF-A0A922IE53-F1
#
_entry.id   AF-A0A922IE53-F1
#
_cell.length_a   1.000
_cell.length_b   1.000
_cell.length_c   1.000
_cell.angle_alpha   90.00
_cell.angle_beta   90.00
_cell.angle_gamma   90.00
#
_symmetry.space_group_name_H-M   'P 1'
#
loop_
_entity.id
_entity.type
_entity.pdbx_description
1 polymer ?
#
loop_
_entity_poly.entity_id
_entity_poly.type
_entity_poly.pdbx_seq_one_letter_code
_entity_poly.pdbx_strand_id
1 'polypeptide(L)'
;MPTAAKHFVYYFCYGSNLLIQRMRINNKSATKHANGLLTGFKLSFAGNSQLWKGATANIVQDSNSVVYGAVYTLDKDDIDNLDRQECGYDPIEVIVKLYETNDQPMITCRTYVQKSNYANVNGNEPIPSRLYKEIIIKGAKENNLPEHYIENVIKTFKDNGIIECGPQCVQCQTPALIIRADCYFFGVTESAKQSKSNRSKMVRKFFVGGNWKMNGSRATNEDLIKTLSNGPLDPNTDVVVGVPSIYMAEVRQKLPKTIGVAAQNCYKVPKGAFTGEISPAMIKDVGAEWVILGHSERRNVFGESDQLIGEKVEHALQEGLHVIACIGELLEEREAGKTTEVVFRQTQVISKHVKDWSKVVLAYEPVWAIGTGKTASPQQAQEVHQKLRQWFSENVSPQIAETIRIIYGGSVTANNAKELASQADVDGFLVGGASLKPEFVQIVNARQ
;
A
#
# COMPACT_ATOMS: atom_id res chain seq x y z
N MET A 1 -27.04 -19.05 -29.31
CA MET A 1 -27.21 -17.59 -29.48
C MET A 1 -25.93 -17.04 -30.08
N PRO A 2 -25.97 -16.25 -31.16
CA PRO A 2 -24.75 -15.64 -31.70
C PRO A 2 -24.26 -14.59 -30.70
N THR A 3 -23.00 -14.69 -30.29
CA THR A 3 -22.34 -13.71 -29.42
C THR A 3 -22.38 -12.34 -30.07
N ALA A 4 -23.03 -11.38 -29.42
CA ALA A 4 -22.99 -9.98 -29.86
C ALA A 4 -21.53 -9.55 -30.03
N ALA A 5 -21.16 -9.10 -31.22
CA ALA A 5 -19.82 -8.59 -31.50
C ALA A 5 -19.58 -7.40 -30.57
N LYS A 6 -18.67 -7.57 -29.59
CA LYS A 6 -18.25 -6.48 -28.71
C LYS A 6 -17.66 -5.37 -29.59
N HIS A 7 -18.31 -4.21 -29.58
CA HIS A 7 -17.82 -3.02 -30.27
C HIS A 7 -16.74 -2.38 -29.39
N PHE A 8 -15.48 -2.46 -29.84
CA PHE A 8 -14.36 -1.80 -29.20
C PHE A 8 -13.86 -0.65 -30.06
N VAL A 9 -13.24 0.35 -29.42
CA VAL A 9 -12.53 1.45 -30.10
C VAL A 9 -11.03 1.24 -29.96
N TYR A 10 -10.29 1.45 -31.05
CA TYR A 10 -8.84 1.49 -31.01
C TYR A 10 -8.37 2.87 -30.54
N TYR A 11 -7.55 2.89 -29.51
CA TYR A 11 -6.94 4.10 -28.96
C TYR A 11 -5.43 4.05 -29.13
N PHE A 12 -4.87 5.05 -29.82
CA PHE A 12 -3.43 5.24 -29.93
C PHE A 12 -2.95 6.14 -28.79
N CYS A 13 -2.19 5.56 -27.87
CA CYS A 13 -1.65 6.27 -26.74
C CYS A 13 -0.19 6.70 -26.98
N TYR A 14 0.11 7.90 -26.48
CA TYR A 14 1.44 8.49 -26.42
C TYR A 14 1.56 9.28 -25.10
N GLY A 15 2.74 9.81 -24.78
CA GLY A 15 2.94 10.57 -23.55
C GLY A 15 2.72 9.73 -22.29
N SER A 16 2.10 10.28 -21.26
CA SER A 16 1.91 9.57 -19.98
C SER A 16 0.99 8.35 -20.10
N ASN A 17 0.09 8.31 -21.08
CA ASN A 17 -0.82 7.17 -21.27
C ASN A 17 -0.12 5.94 -21.87
N LEU A 18 1.17 6.03 -22.20
CA LEU A 18 2.00 4.86 -22.43
C LEU A 18 2.14 3.99 -21.16
N LEU A 19 2.05 4.57 -19.96
CA LEU A 19 2.18 3.77 -18.73
C LEU A 19 0.94 2.88 -18.53
N ILE A 20 1.14 1.55 -18.51
CA ILE A 20 0.03 0.57 -18.55
C ILE A 20 -0.90 0.73 -17.34
N GLN A 21 -0.31 0.91 -16.16
CA GLN A 21 -1.07 1.10 -14.93
C GLN A 21 -1.95 2.35 -15.03
N ARG A 22 -1.39 3.47 -15.49
CA ARG A 22 -2.13 4.72 -15.70
C ARG A 22 -3.30 4.52 -16.66
N MET A 23 -3.09 3.79 -17.76
CA MET A 23 -4.14 3.51 -18.73
C MET A 23 -5.32 2.75 -18.11
N ARG A 24 -5.06 1.75 -17.26
CA ARG A 24 -6.09 0.84 -16.71
C ARG A 24 -6.81 1.33 -15.47
N ILE A 25 -6.32 2.39 -14.81
CA ILE A 25 -6.90 2.89 -13.57
C ILE A 25 -8.36 3.32 -13.74
N ASN A 26 -8.65 4.12 -14.77
CA ASN A 26 -10.02 4.57 -15.08
C ASN A 26 -10.62 3.84 -16.29
N ASN A 27 -9.82 3.04 -17.01
CA ASN A 27 -10.24 2.35 -18.23
C ASN A 27 -9.97 0.85 -18.08
N LYS A 28 -10.81 0.16 -17.30
CA LYS A 28 -10.56 -1.24 -16.89
C LYS A 28 -10.61 -2.22 -18.07
N SER A 29 -11.33 -1.89 -19.13
CA SER A 29 -11.40 -2.67 -20.37
C SER A 29 -10.12 -2.54 -21.23
N ALA A 30 -9.26 -1.56 -20.95
CA ALA A 30 -8.08 -1.25 -21.76
C ALA A 30 -7.15 -2.47 -21.87
N THR A 31 -7.15 -3.06 -23.07
CA THR A 31 -6.34 -4.22 -23.40
C THR A 31 -5.37 -3.83 -24.52
N LYS A 32 -4.08 -4.08 -24.31
CA LYS A 32 -3.06 -3.77 -25.33
C LYS A 32 -3.36 -4.60 -26.58
N HIS A 33 -3.44 -3.95 -27.72
CA HIS A 33 -3.66 -4.56 -29.02
C HIS A 33 -2.33 -4.82 -29.75
N ALA A 34 -1.54 -3.78 -29.94
CA ALA A 34 -0.24 -3.82 -30.63
C ALA A 34 0.51 -2.50 -30.42
N ASN A 35 1.80 -2.45 -30.74
CA ASN A 35 2.50 -1.19 -30.92
C ASN A 35 2.29 -0.60 -32.33
N GLY A 36 2.25 0.73 -32.39
CA GLY A 36 1.90 1.46 -33.59
C GLY A 36 2.81 2.65 -33.88
N LEU A 37 2.91 2.99 -35.16
CA LEU A 37 3.63 4.13 -35.70
C LEU A 37 2.64 5.12 -36.31
N LEU A 38 2.62 6.35 -35.80
CA LEU A 38 1.83 7.45 -36.32
C LEU A 38 2.73 8.36 -37.17
N THR A 39 2.54 8.35 -38.48
CA THR A 39 3.30 9.17 -39.44
C THR A 39 2.67 10.54 -39.66
N GLY A 40 3.48 11.56 -39.93
CA GLY A 40 2.99 12.92 -40.19
C GLY A 40 2.77 13.75 -38.93
N PHE A 41 3.24 13.24 -37.79
CA PHE A 41 3.19 13.91 -36.50
C PHE A 41 4.56 13.85 -35.82
N LYS A 42 4.85 14.87 -35.02
CA LYS A 42 5.96 14.87 -34.07
C LYS A 42 5.46 14.97 -32.64
N LEU A 43 6.14 14.27 -31.73
CA LEU A 43 5.98 14.48 -30.30
C LEU A 43 6.43 15.91 -29.98
N SER A 44 5.69 16.57 -29.12
CA SER A 44 5.95 17.92 -28.63
C SER A 44 5.49 18.01 -27.17
N PHE A 45 5.81 19.12 -26.52
CA PHE A 45 5.25 19.46 -25.22
C PHE A 45 4.53 20.80 -25.34
N ALA A 46 3.42 20.96 -24.64
CA ALA A 46 2.66 22.21 -24.67
C ALA A 46 1.80 22.38 -23.40
N GLY A 47 1.37 23.62 -23.18
CA GLY A 47 0.66 24.03 -21.97
C GLY A 47 1.53 24.01 -20.72
N ASN A 48 0.91 24.24 -19.56
CA ASN A 48 1.56 24.08 -18.26
C ASN A 48 0.58 23.40 -17.31
N SER A 49 0.94 22.21 -16.86
CA SER A 49 0.13 21.44 -15.92
C SER A 49 0.58 21.73 -14.49
N GLN A 50 -0.36 22.21 -13.68
CA GLN A 50 -0.15 22.35 -12.23
C GLN A 50 0.19 20.99 -11.60
N LEU A 51 -0.45 19.93 -12.11
CA LEU A 51 -0.23 18.55 -11.68
C LEU A 51 1.19 18.08 -12.00
N TRP A 52 1.63 18.27 -13.24
CA TRP A 52 2.95 17.80 -13.67
C TRP A 52 4.07 18.80 -13.40
N LYS A 53 3.76 19.97 -12.83
CA LYS A 53 4.69 21.09 -12.63
C LYS A 53 5.50 21.39 -13.90
N GLY A 54 4.86 21.35 -15.07
CA GLY A 54 5.51 21.52 -16.36
C GLY A 54 4.59 21.23 -17.55
N ALA A 55 5.14 21.37 -18.75
CA ALA A 55 4.41 21.11 -20.00
C ALA A 55 4.07 19.62 -20.18
N THR A 56 2.94 19.34 -20.82
CA THR A 56 2.45 17.97 -21.05
C THR A 56 2.65 17.54 -22.50
N ALA A 57 2.70 16.23 -22.72
CA ALA A 57 2.95 15.67 -24.05
C ALA A 57 1.82 16.04 -24.99
N ASN A 58 2.16 16.40 -26.21
CA ASN A 58 1.24 16.70 -27.30
C ASN A 58 1.82 16.16 -28.61
N ILE A 59 0.99 15.98 -29.63
CA ILE A 59 1.45 15.75 -31.00
C ILE A 59 1.05 16.93 -31.87
N VAL A 60 1.97 17.33 -32.76
CA VAL A 60 1.72 18.39 -33.75
C VAL A 60 2.04 17.87 -35.14
N GLN A 61 1.36 18.38 -36.15
CA GLN A 61 1.59 17.96 -37.54
C GLN A 61 3.02 18.26 -37.97
N ASP A 62 3.66 17.27 -38.57
CA ASP A 62 5.01 17.35 -39.12
C ASP A 62 5.20 16.20 -40.13
N SER A 63 5.18 16.53 -41.42
CA SER A 63 5.14 15.53 -42.50
C SER A 63 6.36 14.59 -42.53
N ASN A 64 7.46 14.98 -41.90
CA ASN A 64 8.73 14.26 -41.93
C ASN A 64 8.99 13.48 -40.64
N SER A 65 8.07 13.52 -39.69
CA SER A 65 8.22 12.91 -38.37
C SER A 65 7.29 11.72 -38.15
N VAL A 66 7.67 10.91 -37.17
CA VAL A 66 6.89 9.76 -36.72
C VAL A 66 6.81 9.75 -35.19
N VAL A 67 5.66 9.32 -34.67
CA VAL A 67 5.44 9.09 -33.23
C VAL A 67 5.22 7.60 -33.02
N TYR A 68 6.05 6.98 -32.19
CA TYR A 68 5.82 5.62 -31.72
C TYR A 68 4.92 5.64 -30.50
N GLY A 69 3.97 4.70 -30.45
CA GLY A 69 3.04 4.56 -29.35
C GLY A 69 2.49 3.14 -29.24
N ALA A 70 1.54 2.96 -28.33
CA ALA A 70 0.82 1.70 -28.16
C ALA A 70 -0.66 1.87 -28.50
N VAL A 71 -1.25 0.83 -29.09
CA VAL A 71 -2.66 0.76 -29.42
C VAL A 71 -3.36 -0.11 -28.39
N TYR A 72 -4.44 0.40 -27.83
CA TYR A 72 -5.32 -0.30 -26.91
C TYR A 72 -6.71 -0.48 -27.51
N THR A 73 -7.38 -1.57 -27.19
CA THR A 73 -8.84 -1.71 -27.38
C THR A 73 -9.55 -1.29 -26.10
N LEU A 74 -10.58 -0.47 -26.22
CA LEU A 74 -11.44 -0.04 -25.12
C LEU A 74 -12.90 -0.29 -25.43
N ASP A 75 -13.67 -0.66 -24.40
CA ASP A 75 -15.13 -0.64 -24.44
C ASP A 75 -15.65 0.81 -24.49
N LYS A 76 -16.87 0.99 -25.01
CA LYS A 76 -17.48 2.32 -25.17
C LYS A 76 -17.54 3.12 -23.87
N ASP A 77 -17.87 2.49 -22.75
CA ASP A 77 -17.96 3.16 -21.44
C ASP A 77 -16.61 3.72 -20.97
N ASP A 78 -15.50 3.07 -21.34
CA ASP A 78 -14.16 3.53 -21.00
C ASP A 78 -13.63 4.60 -21.95
N ILE A 79 -14.19 4.70 -23.16
CA ILE A 79 -13.92 5.86 -24.03
C ILE A 79 -14.51 7.14 -23.41
N ASP A 80 -15.70 7.07 -22.81
CA ASP A 80 -16.28 8.21 -22.10
C ASP A 80 -15.47 8.58 -20.84
N ASN A 81 -14.85 7.59 -20.17
CA ASN A 81 -13.90 7.83 -19.08
C ASN A 81 -12.63 8.55 -19.59
N LEU A 82 -12.11 8.10 -20.72
CA LEU A 82 -10.92 8.68 -21.34
C LEU A 82 -11.17 10.13 -21.79
N ASP A 83 -12.34 10.43 -22.34
CA ASP A 83 -12.75 11.80 -22.70
C ASP A 83 -12.79 12.73 -21.48
N ARG A 84 -13.27 12.24 -20.33
CA ARG A 84 -13.22 12.99 -19.06
C ARG A 84 -11.79 13.18 -18.56
N GLN A 85 -10.93 12.17 -18.72
CA GLN A 85 -9.54 12.22 -18.30
C GLN A 85 -8.73 13.24 -19.12
N GLU A 86 -8.97 13.30 -20.43
CA GLU A 86 -8.25 14.15 -21.38
C GLU A 86 -8.91 15.52 -21.57
N CYS A 87 -9.47 16.11 -20.51
CA CYS A 87 -10.30 17.33 -20.58
C CYS A 87 -9.60 18.55 -21.22
N GLY A 88 -8.26 18.58 -21.19
CA GLY A 88 -7.42 19.61 -21.83
C GLY A 88 -7.08 19.35 -23.31
N TYR A 89 -7.59 18.27 -23.88
CA TYR A 89 -7.31 17.82 -25.23
C TYR A 89 -8.60 17.64 -26.05
N ASP A 90 -8.48 17.72 -27.37
CA ASP A 90 -9.51 17.39 -28.34
C ASP A 90 -9.25 15.99 -28.90
N PRO A 91 -10.27 15.12 -28.95
CA PRO A 91 -10.15 13.82 -29.59
C PRO A 91 -10.04 13.98 -31.12
N ILE A 92 -9.13 13.24 -31.73
CA ILE A 92 -8.98 13.16 -33.19
C ILE A 92 -8.88 11.71 -33.64
N GLU A 93 -9.25 11.45 -34.89
CA GLU A 93 -8.99 10.17 -35.55
C GLU A 93 -7.69 10.23 -36.34
N VAL A 94 -6.87 9.19 -36.20
CA VAL A 94 -5.57 9.06 -36.87
C VAL A 94 -5.41 7.66 -37.44
N ILE A 95 -4.65 7.53 -38.52
CA ILE A 95 -4.29 6.25 -39.10
C ILE A 95 -2.93 5.82 -38.57
N VAL A 96 -2.88 4.65 -37.93
CA VAL A 96 -1.68 4.12 -37.26
C VAL A 96 -1.23 2.85 -37.97
N LYS A 97 0.05 2.79 -38.31
CA LYS A 97 0.70 1.59 -38.84
C LYS A 97 1.12 0.67 -37.70
N LEU A 98 0.53 -0.52 -37.59
CA LEU A 98 1.00 -1.52 -36.62
C LEU A 98 2.32 -2.14 -37.10
N TYR A 99 3.23 -2.45 -36.20
CA TYR A 99 4.53 -3.04 -36.56
C TYR A 99 4.91 -4.31 -35.79
N GLU A 100 4.01 -4.82 -34.96
CA GLU A 100 4.20 -6.10 -34.24
C GLU A 100 3.52 -7.29 -34.95
N THR A 101 2.71 -7.02 -35.97
CA THR A 101 2.02 -8.03 -36.78
C THR A 101 2.73 -8.17 -38.13
N ASN A 102 2.86 -9.40 -38.65
CA ASN A 102 3.55 -9.68 -39.92
C ASN A 102 3.06 -8.82 -41.10
N ASP A 103 1.76 -8.52 -41.16
CA ASP A 103 1.15 -7.78 -42.26
C ASP A 103 1.21 -6.25 -42.11
N GLN A 104 1.73 -5.76 -40.97
CA GLN A 104 1.82 -4.33 -40.61
C GLN A 104 0.61 -3.48 -41.04
N PRO A 105 -0.63 -3.87 -40.67
CA PRO A 105 -1.84 -3.23 -41.15
C PRO A 105 -1.95 -1.78 -40.65
N MET A 106 -2.64 -0.97 -41.45
CA MET A 106 -3.07 0.38 -41.08
C MET A 106 -4.42 0.29 -40.40
N ILE A 107 -4.55 0.84 -39.19
CA ILE A 107 -5.81 0.89 -38.45
C ILE A 107 -6.18 2.31 -38.08
N THR A 108 -7.49 2.59 -38.04
CA THR A 108 -8.01 3.87 -37.55
C THR A 108 -8.07 3.83 -36.02
N CYS A 109 -7.37 4.76 -35.38
CA CYS A 109 -7.33 4.92 -33.94
C CYS A 109 -7.86 6.29 -33.55
N ARG A 110 -8.53 6.37 -32.40
CA ARG A 110 -8.71 7.63 -31.68
C ARG A 110 -7.41 8.00 -30.98
N THR A 111 -7.09 9.29 -30.93
CA THR A 111 -6.05 9.86 -30.06
C THR A 111 -6.47 11.26 -29.62
N TYR A 112 -5.62 11.98 -28.89
CA TYR A 112 -5.93 13.29 -28.34
C TYR A 112 -4.85 14.30 -28.72
N VAL A 113 -5.22 15.54 -29.00
CA VAL A 113 -4.30 16.68 -29.24
C VAL A 113 -4.69 17.84 -28.34
N GLN A 114 -3.72 18.57 -27.80
CA GLN A 114 -4.02 19.60 -26.82
C GLN A 114 -4.86 20.73 -27.45
N LYS A 115 -5.88 21.20 -26.73
CA LYS A 115 -6.77 22.28 -27.19
C LYS A 115 -5.97 23.54 -27.53
N SER A 116 -6.32 24.20 -28.65
CA SER A 116 -5.63 25.39 -29.17
C SER A 116 -5.51 26.55 -28.18
N ASN A 117 -6.42 26.64 -27.20
CA ASN A 117 -6.43 27.69 -26.17
C ASN A 117 -5.35 27.52 -25.09
N TYR A 118 -4.59 26.42 -25.09
CA TYR A 118 -3.46 26.18 -24.19
C TYR A 118 -2.09 26.53 -24.83
N ALA A 119 -2.10 27.19 -25.99
CA ALA A 119 -0.89 27.69 -26.63
C ALA A 119 -0.17 28.74 -25.76
N ASN A 120 1.16 28.67 -25.74
CA ASN A 120 2.05 29.40 -24.83
C ASN A 120 1.74 30.90 -24.70
N VAL A 121 1.32 31.31 -23.51
CA VAL A 121 0.95 32.71 -23.21
C VAL A 121 2.19 33.64 -23.14
N ASN A 122 3.41 33.11 -22.98
CA ASN A 122 4.59 33.92 -22.62
C ASN A 122 5.87 33.70 -23.47
N GLY A 123 5.80 33.09 -24.66
CA GLY A 123 6.96 33.00 -25.57
C GLY A 123 8.14 32.12 -25.14
N ASN A 124 8.10 31.53 -23.94
CA ASN A 124 9.07 30.54 -23.48
C ASN A 124 8.76 29.15 -24.06
N GLU A 125 9.81 28.41 -24.40
CA GLU A 125 9.68 27.01 -24.85
C GLU A 125 8.98 26.19 -23.76
N PRO A 126 7.95 25.39 -24.10
CA PRO A 126 7.20 24.59 -23.14
C PRO A 126 8.06 23.40 -22.67
N ILE A 127 8.49 23.44 -21.41
CA ILE A 127 9.41 22.47 -20.83
C ILE A 127 8.66 21.54 -19.86
N PRO A 128 8.68 20.21 -20.06
CA PRO A 128 8.10 19.25 -19.10
C PRO A 128 8.89 19.19 -17.79
N SER A 129 8.27 18.63 -16.75
CA SER A 129 9.03 18.24 -15.56
C SER A 129 9.86 16.99 -15.80
N ARG A 130 10.93 16.84 -15.02
CA ARG A 130 11.80 15.66 -15.08
C ARG A 130 11.00 14.40 -14.78
N LEU A 131 10.19 14.44 -13.72
CA LEU A 131 9.29 13.35 -13.36
C LEU A 131 8.35 12.97 -14.51
N TYR A 132 7.72 13.95 -15.15
CA TYR A 132 6.77 13.68 -16.23
C TYR A 132 7.45 13.04 -17.45
N LYS A 133 8.63 13.54 -17.84
CA LYS A 133 9.42 12.95 -18.93
C LYS A 133 9.84 11.52 -18.59
N GLU A 134 10.25 11.27 -17.35
CA GLU A 134 10.62 9.94 -16.87
C GLU A 134 9.43 8.95 -16.96
N ILE A 135 8.20 9.38 -16.61
CA ILE A 135 6.97 8.58 -16.79
C ILE A 135 6.75 8.16 -18.24
N ILE A 136 6.93 9.09 -19.19
CA ILE A 136 6.81 8.78 -20.63
C ILE A 136 7.83 7.72 -21.03
N ILE A 137 9.09 7.85 -20.58
CA ILE A 137 10.17 6.89 -20.87
C ILE A 137 9.83 5.50 -20.32
N LYS A 138 9.32 5.41 -19.09
CA LYS A 138 8.94 4.12 -18.49
C LYS A 138 7.77 3.48 -19.24
N GLY A 139 6.73 4.25 -19.56
CA GLY A 139 5.63 3.76 -20.37
C GLY A 139 6.10 3.26 -21.75
N ALA A 140 7.03 3.97 -22.39
CA ALA A 140 7.63 3.54 -23.64
C ALA A 140 8.38 2.20 -23.49
N LYS A 141 9.16 2.03 -22.41
CA LYS A 141 9.86 0.77 -22.11
C LYS A 141 8.90 -0.37 -21.79
N GLU A 142 7.87 -0.15 -20.97
CA GLU A 142 6.85 -1.15 -20.62
C GLU A 142 6.10 -1.67 -21.85
N ASN A 143 5.90 -0.81 -22.86
CA ASN A 143 5.29 -1.22 -24.12
C ASN A 143 6.30 -1.79 -25.12
N ASN A 144 7.60 -1.88 -24.82
CA ASN A 144 8.66 -2.28 -25.75
C ASN A 144 8.72 -1.38 -27.00
N LEU A 145 8.57 -0.06 -26.84
CA LEU A 145 8.81 0.87 -27.94
C LEU A 145 10.30 0.87 -28.34
N PRO A 146 10.64 1.18 -29.61
CA PRO A 146 12.02 1.09 -30.08
C PRO A 146 12.99 1.98 -29.31
N GLU A 147 14.17 1.43 -29.02
CA GLU A 147 15.19 2.11 -28.22
C GLU A 147 15.63 3.44 -28.84
N HIS A 148 15.75 3.50 -30.17
CA HIS A 148 16.11 4.74 -30.88
C HIS A 148 15.08 5.86 -30.68
N TYR A 149 13.80 5.53 -30.50
CA TYR A 149 12.77 6.53 -30.23
C TYR A 149 12.88 7.07 -28.80
N ILE A 150 13.19 6.20 -27.84
CA ILE A 150 13.37 6.59 -26.44
C ILE A 150 14.62 7.48 -26.29
N GLU A 151 15.75 7.06 -26.85
CA GLU A 151 17.03 7.77 -26.70
C GLU A 151 17.11 9.04 -27.55
N ASN A 152 16.63 9.00 -28.80
CA ASN A 152 16.86 10.11 -29.75
C ASN A 152 15.68 11.08 -29.87
N VAL A 153 14.49 10.71 -29.36
CA VAL A 153 13.30 11.58 -29.40
C VAL A 153 12.86 11.96 -28.00
N ILE A 154 12.50 11.00 -27.14
CA ILE A 154 11.90 11.33 -25.83
C ILE A 154 12.95 11.98 -24.90
N LYS A 155 14.17 11.43 -24.84
CA LYS A 155 15.22 11.92 -23.94
C LYS A 155 15.85 13.23 -24.35
N THR A 156 15.74 13.63 -25.63
CA THR A 156 16.35 14.86 -26.15
C THR A 156 15.58 16.12 -25.76
N PHE A 157 14.32 16.00 -25.34
CA PHE A 157 13.57 17.12 -24.77
C PHE A 157 14.19 17.58 -23.44
N LYS A 158 14.44 18.89 -23.32
CA LYS A 158 14.82 19.53 -22.06
C LYS A 158 13.71 19.30 -21.02
N ASP A 159 14.09 19.18 -19.76
CA ASP A 159 13.16 19.20 -18.63
C ASP A 159 13.54 20.34 -17.67
N ASN A 160 12.62 20.71 -16.80
CA ASN A 160 12.81 21.80 -15.84
C ASN A 160 13.43 21.32 -14.50
N GLY A 161 13.91 20.08 -14.42
CA GLY A 161 14.52 19.49 -13.23
C GLY A 161 13.54 19.13 -12.10
N ILE A 162 12.25 19.47 -12.21
CA ILE A 162 11.27 19.21 -11.15
C ILE A 162 10.93 17.73 -11.13
N ILE A 163 11.00 17.16 -9.93
CA ILE A 163 10.82 15.73 -9.67
C ILE A 163 9.57 15.42 -8.82
N GLU A 164 8.72 16.41 -8.57
CA GLU A 164 7.52 16.27 -7.73
C GLU A 164 6.24 16.57 -8.51
N CYS A 165 5.14 15.90 -8.15
CA CYS A 165 3.79 16.23 -8.61
C CYS A 165 3.23 17.44 -7.85
N GLY A 166 2.44 18.28 -8.51
CA GLY A 166 1.66 19.34 -7.88
C GLY A 166 0.27 18.87 -7.41
N PRO A 167 -0.54 19.78 -6.83
CA PRO A 167 -1.89 19.45 -6.36
C PRO A 167 -2.80 19.01 -7.51
N GLN A 168 -3.81 18.20 -7.19
CA GLN A 168 -4.75 17.60 -8.16
C GLN A 168 -5.38 18.67 -9.06
N CYS A 169 -5.53 18.36 -10.35
CA CYS A 169 -6.26 19.24 -11.28
C CYS A 169 -7.75 19.27 -10.88
N VAL A 170 -8.24 20.47 -10.57
CA VAL A 170 -9.60 20.73 -10.06
C VAL A 170 -10.69 20.38 -11.09
N GLN A 171 -10.34 20.37 -12.39
CA GLN A 171 -11.27 20.10 -13.49
C GLN A 171 -11.44 18.61 -13.82
N CYS A 172 -10.44 17.75 -13.58
CA CYS A 172 -10.45 16.38 -14.10
C CYS A 172 -10.89 15.30 -13.08
N GLN A 173 -11.30 15.67 -11.86
CA GLN A 173 -11.77 14.78 -10.77
C GLN A 173 -10.94 13.50 -10.52
N THR A 174 -9.73 13.40 -11.08
CA THR A 174 -8.93 12.17 -11.10
C THR A 174 -8.33 11.94 -9.71
N PRO A 175 -8.72 10.90 -8.94
CA PRO A 175 -8.36 10.75 -7.54
C PRO A 175 -6.87 11.02 -7.22
N ALA A 176 -6.58 11.77 -6.15
CA ALA A 176 -5.22 12.09 -5.70
C ALA A 176 -4.30 10.85 -5.46
N LEU A 177 -4.90 9.67 -5.23
CA LEU A 177 -4.20 8.38 -5.16
C LEU A 177 -3.49 7.98 -6.46
N ILE A 178 -4.06 8.31 -7.61
CA ILE A 178 -3.58 7.93 -8.95
C ILE A 178 -2.28 8.69 -9.28
N ILE A 179 -2.26 9.97 -8.89
CA ILE A 179 -1.14 10.88 -9.10
C ILE A 179 0.05 10.51 -8.21
N ARG A 180 -0.21 10.11 -6.96
CA ARG A 180 0.84 9.71 -6.02
C ARG A 180 1.47 8.36 -6.41
N ALA A 181 0.70 7.42 -6.97
CA ALA A 181 1.24 6.15 -7.48
C ALA A 181 2.25 6.35 -8.64
N ASP A 182 1.96 7.28 -9.55
CA ASP A 182 2.86 7.66 -10.66
C ASP A 182 4.15 8.34 -10.16
N CYS A 183 4.03 9.20 -9.13
CA CYS A 183 5.14 9.90 -8.46
C CYS A 183 6.06 8.98 -7.64
N TYR A 184 5.50 7.97 -6.95
CA TYR A 184 6.23 7.07 -6.07
C TYR A 184 7.16 6.08 -6.80
N PHE A 185 6.90 5.83 -8.08
CA PHE A 185 7.69 4.88 -8.88
C PHE A 185 9.05 5.43 -9.35
N PHE A 186 9.28 6.74 -9.30
CA PHE A 186 10.49 7.39 -9.83
C PHE A 186 11.57 7.73 -8.82
N GLY A 187 11.50 7.22 -7.58
CA GLY A 187 12.65 7.24 -6.68
C GLY A 187 13.26 8.63 -6.47
N VAL A 188 12.41 9.65 -6.39
CA VAL A 188 12.77 11.06 -6.28
C VAL A 188 13.38 11.33 -4.91
N THR A 189 14.67 11.01 -4.80
CA THR A 189 15.74 11.72 -4.10
C THR A 189 17.09 11.28 -4.71
N GLU A 190 17.29 11.49 -6.02
CA GLU A 190 18.60 11.31 -6.66
C GLU A 190 19.43 12.60 -6.63
N SER A 191 19.86 12.98 -5.42
CA SER A 191 21.07 13.78 -5.19
C SER A 191 21.89 13.18 -4.05
N ALA A 192 22.11 11.86 -4.07
CA ALA A 192 23.04 11.21 -3.15
C ALA A 192 23.76 9.99 -3.76
N LYS A 193 23.90 9.91 -5.09
CA LYS A 193 24.81 8.96 -5.74
C LYS A 193 26.17 9.61 -6.02
N GLN A 194 26.73 10.23 -4.98
CA GLN A 194 28.17 10.48 -4.87
C GLN A 194 28.59 10.58 -3.40
N SER A 195 28.08 9.68 -2.57
CA SER A 195 28.78 9.25 -1.36
C SER A 195 28.39 7.80 -1.06
N LYS A 196 29.24 6.85 -1.43
CA LYS A 196 29.21 5.52 -0.82
C LYS A 196 29.55 5.70 0.66
N SER A 197 28.53 5.90 1.50
CA SER A 197 28.57 5.83 2.97
C SER A 197 27.15 6.07 3.50
N ASN A 198 26.51 5.03 4.05
CA ASN A 198 25.32 5.06 4.91
C ASN A 198 24.05 5.81 4.45
N ARG A 199 23.23 5.22 3.57
CA ARG A 199 21.76 5.39 3.64
C ARG A 199 21.20 4.23 4.45
N SER A 200 20.78 4.49 5.69
CA SER A 200 20.02 3.52 6.47
C SER A 200 18.74 3.19 5.70
N LYS A 201 18.58 1.93 5.27
CA LYS A 201 17.28 1.31 5.00
C LYS A 201 16.38 1.74 6.17
N MET A 202 15.22 2.38 5.96
CA MET A 202 14.33 2.68 7.09
C MET A 202 13.96 1.33 7.71
N VAL A 203 14.59 1.00 8.83
CA VAL A 203 14.38 -0.26 9.52
C VAL A 203 13.06 -0.08 10.28
N ARG A 204 12.07 -0.92 9.97
CA ARG A 204 10.85 -0.99 10.78
C ARG A 204 11.25 -1.30 12.21
N LYS A 205 10.88 -0.40 13.12
CA LYS A 205 11.17 -0.58 14.55
C LYS A 205 10.53 -1.90 15.01
N PHE A 206 11.31 -2.69 15.75
CA PHE A 206 10.83 -3.98 16.23
C PHE A 206 9.66 -3.77 17.20
N PHE A 207 8.65 -4.64 17.17
CA PHE A 207 7.45 -4.46 17.99
C PHE A 207 7.12 -5.73 18.77
N VAL A 208 7.04 -5.65 20.09
CA VAL A 208 6.69 -6.79 20.93
C VAL A 208 5.45 -6.47 21.77
N GLY A 209 4.34 -7.11 21.40
CA GLY A 209 3.08 -7.09 22.13
C GLY A 209 3.00 -8.26 23.11
N GLY A 210 2.61 -8.01 24.36
CA GLY A 210 2.28 -9.04 25.35
C GLY A 210 0.78 -9.08 25.61
N ASN A 211 0.06 -10.07 25.10
CA ASN A 211 -1.38 -10.23 25.35
C ASN A 211 -1.60 -11.12 26.58
N TRP A 212 -1.99 -10.51 27.70
CA TRP A 212 -2.24 -11.24 28.96
C TRP A 212 -3.51 -12.10 28.91
N LYS A 213 -4.38 -11.88 27.92
CA LYS A 213 -5.69 -12.53 27.79
C LYS A 213 -6.48 -12.41 29.09
N MET A 214 -7.26 -13.42 29.44
CA MET A 214 -8.02 -13.47 30.71
C MET A 214 -7.14 -13.95 31.88
N ASN A 215 -5.99 -13.32 32.10
CA ASN A 215 -5.10 -13.60 33.25
C ASN A 215 -4.78 -12.32 34.02
N GLY A 216 -4.60 -12.46 35.32
CA GLY A 216 -4.10 -11.39 36.18
C GLY A 216 -4.90 -11.17 37.46
N SER A 217 -4.21 -10.64 38.45
CA SER A 217 -4.69 -10.15 39.74
C SER A 217 -3.85 -8.92 40.09
N ARG A 218 -4.27 -8.08 41.03
CA ARG A 218 -3.45 -6.92 41.44
C ARG A 218 -2.01 -7.32 41.83
N ALA A 219 -1.87 -8.40 42.60
CA ALA A 219 -0.55 -8.90 43.02
C ALA A 219 0.30 -9.35 41.84
N THR A 220 -0.21 -10.24 40.98
CA THR A 220 0.55 -10.73 39.83
C THR A 220 0.85 -9.62 38.82
N ASN A 221 -0.07 -8.67 38.64
CA ASN A 221 0.13 -7.53 37.74
C ASN A 221 1.22 -6.59 38.28
N GLU A 222 1.27 -6.38 39.59
CA GLU A 222 2.36 -5.62 40.25
C GLU A 222 3.73 -6.23 39.94
N ASP A 223 3.84 -7.56 39.99
CA ASP A 223 5.09 -8.27 39.70
C ASP A 223 5.49 -8.19 38.22
N LEU A 224 4.51 -8.26 37.30
CA LEU A 224 4.73 -8.05 35.88
C LEU A 224 5.17 -6.60 35.59
N ILE A 225 4.54 -5.61 36.22
CA ILE A 225 4.90 -4.21 36.10
C ILE A 225 6.32 -3.98 36.61
N LYS A 226 6.69 -4.51 37.78
CA LYS A 226 8.06 -4.41 38.33
C LYS A 226 9.08 -5.02 37.38
N THR A 227 8.79 -6.20 36.85
CA THR A 227 9.66 -6.91 35.89
C THR A 227 9.88 -6.07 34.64
N LEU A 228 8.82 -5.51 34.06
CA LEU A 228 8.90 -4.67 32.86
C LEU A 228 9.57 -3.31 33.13
N SER A 229 9.35 -2.73 34.30
CA SER A 229 9.92 -1.42 34.66
C SER A 229 11.41 -1.48 34.98
N ASN A 230 11.87 -2.61 35.53
CA ASN A 230 13.26 -2.81 35.94
C ASN A 230 14.09 -3.61 34.93
N GLY A 231 13.44 -4.34 34.01
CA GLY A 231 14.11 -5.15 33.01
C GLY A 231 14.85 -4.29 31.99
N PRO A 232 16.04 -4.70 31.51
CA PRO A 232 16.66 -4.04 30.38
C PRO A 232 15.77 -4.26 29.15
N LEU A 233 15.11 -3.21 28.67
CA LEU A 233 14.32 -3.26 27.44
C LEU A 233 15.11 -2.56 26.33
N ASP A 234 15.27 -3.22 25.19
CA ASP A 234 15.89 -2.63 24.01
C ASP A 234 15.15 -1.32 23.63
N PRO A 235 15.83 -0.15 23.64
CA PRO A 235 15.19 1.11 23.25
C PRO A 235 14.74 1.12 21.77
N ASN A 236 15.26 0.20 20.95
CA ASN A 236 14.87 0.02 19.56
C ASN A 236 13.66 -0.90 19.37
N THR A 237 13.03 -1.36 20.46
CA THR A 237 11.80 -2.15 20.43
C THR A 237 10.64 -1.33 21.01
N ASP A 238 9.54 -1.23 20.26
CA ASP A 238 8.26 -0.78 20.80
C ASP A 238 7.64 -1.93 21.60
N VAL A 239 7.35 -1.68 22.87
CA VAL A 239 6.74 -2.68 23.77
C VAL A 239 5.32 -2.25 24.12
N VAL A 240 4.35 -3.15 23.96
CA VAL A 240 2.94 -2.91 24.29
C VAL A 240 2.37 -4.09 25.07
N VAL A 241 1.58 -3.85 26.13
CA VAL A 241 0.91 -4.92 26.88
C VAL A 241 -0.61 -4.81 26.78
N GLY A 242 -1.26 -5.89 26.36
CA GLY A 242 -2.71 -6.07 26.29
C GLY A 242 -3.26 -6.59 27.61
N VAL A 243 -3.98 -5.74 28.34
CA VAL A 243 -4.40 -5.96 29.74
C VAL A 243 -5.90 -6.24 29.83
N PRO A 244 -6.38 -7.15 30.71
CA PRO A 244 -7.81 -7.26 31.00
C PRO A 244 -8.40 -5.90 31.39
N SER A 245 -9.56 -5.56 30.83
CA SER A 245 -10.16 -4.22 30.94
C SER A 245 -10.27 -3.70 32.37
N ILE A 246 -10.58 -4.57 33.34
CA ILE A 246 -10.73 -4.23 34.76
C ILE A 246 -9.44 -3.74 35.43
N TYR A 247 -8.27 -4.06 34.87
CA TYR A 247 -6.97 -3.65 35.41
C TYR A 247 -6.28 -2.56 34.58
N MET A 248 -6.86 -2.16 33.44
CA MET A 248 -6.20 -1.30 32.44
C MET A 248 -5.77 0.06 33.02
N ALA A 249 -6.64 0.73 33.77
CA ALA A 249 -6.35 2.03 34.38
C ALA A 249 -5.21 1.93 35.41
N GLU A 250 -5.24 0.91 36.28
CA GLU A 250 -4.22 0.69 37.31
C GLU A 250 -2.86 0.38 36.67
N VAL A 251 -2.83 -0.50 35.66
CA VAL A 251 -1.60 -0.86 34.96
C VAL A 251 -1.03 0.35 34.22
N ARG A 252 -1.85 1.13 33.53
CA ARG A 252 -1.37 2.33 32.82
C ARG A 252 -0.74 3.35 33.76
N GLN A 253 -1.31 3.56 34.95
CA GLN A 253 -0.76 4.48 35.94
C GLN A 253 0.61 4.06 36.47
N LYS A 254 0.82 2.75 36.66
CA LYS A 254 2.05 2.20 37.29
C LYS A 254 3.17 1.90 36.30
N LEU A 255 2.84 1.63 35.04
CA LEU A 255 3.78 1.20 34.02
C LEU A 255 4.44 2.42 33.33
N PRO A 256 5.76 2.42 33.07
CA PRO A 256 6.45 3.53 32.39
C PRO A 256 5.80 3.91 31.06
N LYS A 257 5.76 5.20 30.74
CA LYS A 257 5.16 5.71 29.49
C LYS A 257 5.86 5.23 28.21
N THR A 258 7.09 4.74 28.33
CA THR A 258 7.84 4.11 27.22
C THR A 258 7.25 2.77 26.79
N ILE A 259 6.41 2.14 27.62
CA ILE A 259 5.71 0.91 27.31
C ILE A 259 4.23 1.24 27.10
N GLY A 260 3.68 0.86 25.96
CA GLY A 260 2.28 1.06 25.63
C GLY A 260 1.36 0.13 26.41
N VAL A 261 0.12 0.57 26.65
CA VAL A 261 -0.95 -0.26 27.21
C VAL A 261 -2.06 -0.34 26.18
N ALA A 262 -2.51 -1.57 25.93
CA ALA A 262 -3.58 -1.90 25.01
C ALA A 262 -4.79 -2.49 25.75
N ALA A 263 -5.98 -2.10 25.31
CA ALA A 263 -7.17 -2.90 25.57
C ALA A 263 -7.14 -4.18 24.72
N GLN A 264 -7.73 -5.26 25.23
CA GLN A 264 -7.77 -6.55 24.50
C GLN A 264 -8.92 -6.66 23.50
N ASN A 265 -9.90 -5.76 23.56
CA ASN A 265 -11.00 -5.59 22.61
C ASN A 265 -11.68 -4.23 22.84
N CYS A 266 -12.44 -3.75 21.86
CA CYS A 266 -13.39 -2.65 22.03
C CYS A 266 -14.56 -2.77 21.04
N TYR A 267 -15.56 -1.91 21.18
CA TYR A 267 -16.72 -1.86 20.27
C TYR A 267 -16.63 -0.73 19.24
N LYS A 268 -17.52 -0.76 18.25
CA LYS A 268 -17.49 0.07 17.04
C LYS A 268 -18.20 1.43 17.15
N VAL A 269 -18.64 1.81 18.35
CA VAL A 269 -19.29 3.10 18.63
C VAL A 269 -18.82 3.67 19.97
N PRO A 270 -18.86 5.00 20.17
CA PRO A 270 -18.26 5.63 21.35
C PRO A 270 -19.07 5.40 22.64
N LYS A 271 -20.40 5.22 22.53
CA LYS A 271 -21.33 4.97 23.64
C LYS A 271 -22.63 4.36 23.12
N GLY A 272 -23.39 3.69 23.99
CA GLY A 272 -24.73 3.17 23.66
C GLY A 272 -25.16 2.02 24.55
N ALA A 273 -26.27 1.37 24.18
CA ALA A 273 -26.82 0.22 24.90
C ALA A 273 -26.10 -1.09 24.54
N PHE A 274 -24.83 -1.21 24.96
CA PHE A 274 -23.96 -2.37 24.70
C PHE A 274 -23.35 -2.88 26.00
N THR A 275 -24.20 -3.42 26.89
CA THR A 275 -23.79 -3.91 28.21
C THR A 275 -22.64 -4.90 28.11
N GLY A 276 -21.54 -4.63 28.81
CA GLY A 276 -20.33 -5.46 28.84
C GLY A 276 -19.23 -5.02 27.87
N GLU A 277 -19.54 -4.20 26.87
CA GLU A 277 -18.55 -3.66 25.94
C GLU A 277 -17.88 -2.38 26.48
N ILE A 278 -16.67 -2.08 25.99
CA ILE A 278 -15.97 -0.81 26.18
C ILE A 278 -15.71 -0.13 24.84
N SER A 279 -15.61 1.19 24.82
CA SER A 279 -15.36 1.96 23.59
C SER A 279 -13.93 2.50 23.50
N PRO A 280 -13.44 2.85 22.30
CA PRO A 280 -12.17 3.56 22.15
C PRO A 280 -12.07 4.85 22.98
N ALA A 281 -13.19 5.55 23.18
CA ALA A 281 -13.24 6.74 24.04
C ALA A 281 -12.89 6.41 25.50
N MET A 282 -13.41 5.31 26.05
CA MET A 282 -13.08 4.86 27.41
C MET A 282 -11.61 4.41 27.53
N ILE A 283 -11.06 3.80 26.47
CA ILE A 283 -9.65 3.36 26.44
C ILE A 283 -8.72 4.58 26.53
N LYS A 284 -9.01 5.63 25.76
CA LYS A 284 -8.26 6.90 25.82
C LYS A 284 -8.40 7.60 27.17
N ASP A 285 -9.59 7.59 27.74
CA ASP A 285 -9.89 8.26 29.01
C ASP A 285 -8.99 7.76 30.15
N VAL A 286 -8.70 6.46 30.18
CA VAL A 286 -7.78 5.87 31.16
C VAL A 286 -6.29 5.97 30.77
N GLY A 287 -5.99 6.66 29.66
CA GLY A 287 -4.63 6.91 29.17
C GLY A 287 -4.00 5.76 28.36
N ALA A 288 -4.77 4.74 27.98
CA ALA A 288 -4.30 3.70 27.07
C ALA A 288 -4.41 4.17 25.61
N GLU A 289 -3.47 3.74 24.78
CA GLU A 289 -3.28 4.27 23.41
C GLU A 289 -3.46 3.20 22.34
N TRP A 290 -3.58 1.94 22.73
CA TRP A 290 -3.63 0.78 21.84
C TRP A 290 -4.88 -0.07 22.06
N VAL A 291 -5.27 -0.83 21.04
CA VAL A 291 -6.25 -1.91 21.17
C VAL A 291 -5.90 -3.09 20.27
N ILE A 292 -6.10 -4.31 20.78
CA ILE A 292 -5.99 -5.55 20.00
C ILE A 292 -7.38 -5.86 19.42
N LEU A 293 -7.47 -6.09 18.11
CA LEU A 293 -8.74 -6.36 17.43
C LEU A 293 -8.62 -7.54 16.47
N GLY A 294 -9.69 -8.32 16.39
CA GLY A 294 -9.73 -9.51 15.52
C GLY A 294 -8.86 -10.67 15.99
N HIS A 295 -8.51 -10.72 17.28
CA HIS A 295 -7.79 -11.87 17.86
C HIS A 295 -8.55 -13.18 17.61
N SER A 296 -7.82 -14.29 17.42
CA SER A 296 -8.42 -15.59 17.05
C SER A 296 -9.51 -16.05 18.02
N GLU A 297 -9.34 -15.80 19.32
CA GLU A 297 -10.35 -16.11 20.34
C GLU A 297 -11.65 -15.32 20.10
N ARG A 298 -11.56 -14.04 19.69
CA ARG A 298 -12.75 -13.23 19.35
C ARG A 298 -13.47 -13.77 18.12
N ARG A 299 -12.73 -14.20 17.10
CA ARG A 299 -13.28 -14.77 15.87
C ARG A 299 -13.93 -16.13 16.11
N ASN A 300 -13.20 -17.03 16.75
CA ASN A 300 -13.55 -18.46 16.79
C ASN A 300 -14.38 -18.86 18.03
N VAL A 301 -14.17 -18.20 19.18
CA VAL A 301 -14.94 -18.49 20.41
C VAL A 301 -16.17 -17.60 20.51
N PHE A 302 -16.03 -16.31 20.15
CA PHE A 302 -17.10 -15.32 20.29
C PHE A 302 -17.78 -14.93 18.97
N GLY A 303 -17.35 -15.50 17.84
CA GLY A 303 -18.03 -15.34 16.55
C GLY A 303 -17.93 -13.94 15.93
N GLU A 304 -16.89 -13.15 16.24
CA GLU A 304 -16.70 -11.86 15.58
C GLU A 304 -16.37 -12.04 14.09
N SER A 305 -17.22 -11.48 13.22
CA SER A 305 -17.04 -11.53 11.77
C SER A 305 -15.97 -10.56 11.27
N ASP A 306 -15.42 -10.82 10.09
CA ASP A 306 -14.47 -9.92 9.42
C ASP A 306 -15.01 -8.48 9.30
N GLN A 307 -16.30 -8.35 8.97
CA GLN A 307 -16.97 -7.06 8.82
C GLN A 307 -17.04 -6.30 10.15
N LEU A 308 -17.43 -6.97 11.24
CA LEU A 308 -17.46 -6.35 12.57
C LEU A 308 -16.06 -5.89 12.99
N ILE A 309 -15.04 -6.69 12.70
CA ILE A 309 -13.65 -6.35 13.02
C ILE A 309 -13.20 -5.13 12.22
N GLY A 310 -13.51 -5.06 10.92
CA GLY A 310 -13.25 -3.88 10.09
C GLY A 310 -13.87 -2.61 10.68
N GLU A 311 -15.14 -2.66 11.07
CA GLU A 311 -15.85 -1.53 11.71
C GLU A 311 -15.23 -1.12 13.05
N LYS A 312 -14.78 -2.10 13.87
CA LYS A 312 -14.06 -1.82 15.12
C LYS A 312 -12.71 -1.16 14.86
N VAL A 313 -11.95 -1.63 13.86
CA VAL A 313 -10.66 -1.02 13.47
C VAL A 313 -10.88 0.42 13.03
N GLU A 314 -11.86 0.68 12.17
CA GLU A 314 -12.18 2.04 11.72
C GLU A 314 -12.48 2.96 12.90
N HIS A 315 -13.38 2.56 13.80
CA HIS A 315 -13.77 3.41 14.91
C HIS A 315 -12.62 3.65 15.89
N ALA A 316 -11.79 2.64 16.19
CA ALA A 316 -10.62 2.80 17.04
C ALA A 316 -9.61 3.81 16.45
N LEU A 317 -9.33 3.72 15.15
CA LEU A 317 -8.42 4.64 14.46
C LEU A 317 -9.00 6.07 14.38
N GLN A 318 -10.30 6.22 14.14
CA GLN A 318 -10.97 7.53 14.13
C GLN A 318 -10.89 8.22 15.48
N GLU A 319 -10.99 7.46 16.56
CA GLU A 319 -10.80 7.97 17.92
C GLU A 319 -9.31 8.20 18.24
N GLY A 320 -8.39 7.82 17.36
CA GLY A 320 -6.97 8.14 17.46
C GLY A 320 -6.13 7.07 18.15
N LEU A 321 -6.72 5.93 18.53
CA LEU A 321 -5.98 4.78 19.04
C LEU A 321 -5.08 4.17 17.95
N HIS A 322 -4.06 3.46 18.39
CA HIS A 322 -3.32 2.51 17.58
C HIS A 322 -3.96 1.12 17.65
N VAL A 323 -3.85 0.34 16.58
CA VAL A 323 -4.51 -0.97 16.47
C VAL A 323 -3.50 -2.07 16.19
N ILE A 324 -3.55 -3.13 16.98
CA ILE A 324 -2.94 -4.43 16.65
C ILE A 324 -4.05 -5.29 16.03
N ALA A 325 -4.04 -5.44 14.71
CA ALA A 325 -5.08 -6.16 13.97
C ALA A 325 -4.62 -7.60 13.71
N CYS A 326 -5.34 -8.58 14.25
CA CYS A 326 -4.97 -9.99 14.15
C CYS A 326 -5.67 -10.70 12.98
N ILE A 327 -4.90 -11.56 12.31
CA ILE A 327 -5.32 -12.44 11.21
C ILE A 327 -4.64 -13.80 11.34
N GLY A 328 -5.21 -14.83 10.75
CA GLY A 328 -4.63 -16.18 10.75
C GLY A 328 -5.61 -17.26 10.32
N GLU A 329 -5.05 -18.37 9.86
CA GLU A 329 -5.78 -19.55 9.40
C GLU A 329 -5.90 -20.63 10.48
N LEU A 330 -6.95 -21.44 10.37
CA LEU A 330 -7.15 -22.68 11.13
C LEU A 330 -6.21 -23.81 10.63
N LEU A 331 -6.06 -24.88 11.43
CA LEU A 331 -5.21 -26.01 11.03
C LEU A 331 -5.72 -26.64 9.72
N GLU A 332 -7.02 -26.86 9.63
CA GLU A 332 -7.66 -27.51 8.49
C GLU A 332 -7.55 -26.65 7.22
N GLU A 333 -7.56 -25.32 7.36
CA GLU A 333 -7.36 -24.39 6.25
C GLU A 333 -5.91 -24.45 5.74
N ARG A 334 -4.93 -24.57 6.66
CA ARG A 334 -3.52 -24.76 6.30
C ARG A 334 -3.29 -26.08 5.58
N GLU A 335 -3.80 -27.18 6.14
CA GLU A 335 -3.69 -28.52 5.55
C GLU A 335 -4.37 -28.60 4.17
N ALA A 336 -5.40 -27.79 3.93
CA ALA A 336 -6.04 -27.63 2.63
C ALA A 336 -5.32 -26.63 1.68
N GLY A 337 -4.18 -26.07 2.07
CA GLY A 337 -3.43 -25.11 1.25
C GLY A 337 -4.06 -23.71 1.13
N LYS A 338 -4.96 -23.35 2.04
CA LYS A 338 -5.76 -22.10 2.00
C LYS A 338 -5.20 -20.96 2.85
N THR A 339 -4.02 -21.10 3.45
CA THR A 339 -3.41 -20.07 4.32
C THR A 339 -3.46 -18.68 3.68
N THR A 340 -2.98 -18.54 2.43
CA THR A 340 -2.95 -17.25 1.73
C THR A 340 -4.34 -16.69 1.43
N GLU A 341 -5.30 -17.55 1.05
CA GLU A 341 -6.69 -17.14 0.81
C GLU A 341 -7.31 -16.52 2.08
N VAL A 342 -7.13 -17.19 3.22
CA VAL A 342 -7.70 -16.77 4.50
C VAL A 342 -7.10 -15.44 4.97
N VAL A 343 -5.77 -15.35 5.03
CA VAL A 343 -5.10 -14.15 5.54
C VAL A 343 -5.32 -12.96 4.61
N PHE A 344 -5.40 -13.16 3.29
CA PHE A 344 -5.71 -12.09 2.34
C PHE A 344 -7.16 -11.62 2.46
N ARG A 345 -8.13 -12.52 2.60
CA ARG A 345 -9.54 -12.16 2.83
C ARG A 345 -9.67 -11.29 4.08
N GLN A 346 -9.11 -11.73 5.20
CA GLN A 346 -9.19 -10.99 6.47
C GLN A 346 -8.50 -9.62 6.36
N THR A 347 -7.30 -9.57 5.76
CA THR A 347 -6.55 -8.32 5.55
C THR A 347 -7.29 -7.35 4.62
N GLN A 348 -7.89 -7.85 3.55
CA GLN A 348 -8.65 -7.06 2.58
C GLN A 348 -9.89 -6.40 3.21
N VAL A 349 -10.57 -7.08 4.14
CA VAL A 349 -11.70 -6.45 4.84
C VAL A 349 -11.20 -5.34 5.74
N ILE A 350 -10.15 -5.58 6.54
CA ILE A 350 -9.52 -4.55 7.38
C ILE A 350 -9.06 -3.36 6.53
N SER A 351 -8.44 -3.60 5.38
CA SER A 351 -7.87 -2.53 4.55
C SER A 351 -8.90 -1.54 4.02
N LYS A 352 -10.16 -1.95 3.83
CA LYS A 352 -11.26 -1.07 3.43
C LYS A 352 -11.62 -0.04 4.50
N HIS A 353 -11.26 -0.31 5.74
CA HIS A 353 -11.58 0.48 6.93
C HIS A 353 -10.39 1.30 7.45
N VAL A 354 -9.18 1.11 6.90
CA VAL A 354 -7.96 1.80 7.33
C VAL A 354 -7.61 2.92 6.35
N LYS A 355 -7.60 4.16 6.86
CA LYS A 355 -7.13 5.35 6.12
C LYS A 355 -5.69 5.72 6.45
N ASP A 356 -5.25 5.42 7.66
CA ASP A 356 -3.90 5.70 8.17
C ASP A 356 -3.27 4.42 8.73
N TRP A 357 -2.34 3.85 7.97
CA TRP A 357 -1.62 2.63 8.33
C TRP A 357 -0.48 2.87 9.32
N SER A 358 -0.08 4.13 9.59
CA SER A 358 0.99 4.44 10.55
C SER A 358 0.61 4.03 11.98
N LYS A 359 -0.69 3.92 12.25
CA LYS A 359 -1.26 3.50 13.53
C LYS A 359 -1.64 2.02 13.61
N VAL A 360 -1.33 1.22 12.58
CA VAL A 360 -1.70 -0.19 12.53
C VAL A 360 -0.45 -1.08 12.59
N VAL A 361 -0.54 -2.12 13.40
CA VAL A 361 0.37 -3.28 13.40
C VAL A 361 -0.46 -4.50 13.02
N LEU A 362 -0.01 -5.27 12.04
CA LEU A 362 -0.69 -6.50 11.64
C LEU A 362 -0.06 -7.69 12.37
N ALA A 363 -0.86 -8.44 13.13
CA ALA A 363 -0.42 -9.65 13.78
C ALA A 363 -0.89 -10.88 12.99
N TYR A 364 0.05 -11.60 12.39
CA TYR A 364 -0.22 -12.91 11.80
C TYR A 364 -0.07 -13.99 12.87
N GLU A 365 -1.18 -14.61 13.24
CA GLU A 365 -1.27 -15.62 14.29
C GLU A 365 -1.99 -16.87 13.77
N PRO A 366 -1.28 -17.85 13.19
CA PRO A 366 -1.89 -19.12 12.80
C PRO A 366 -2.57 -19.76 14.01
N VAL A 367 -3.87 -20.05 13.91
CA VAL A 367 -4.70 -20.41 15.07
C VAL A 367 -4.18 -21.68 15.75
N TRP A 368 -3.67 -22.62 14.94
CA TRP A 368 -3.10 -23.89 15.40
C TRP A 368 -1.78 -23.73 16.19
N ALA A 369 -1.13 -22.57 16.13
CA ALA A 369 0.08 -22.26 16.90
C ALA A 369 -0.22 -21.55 18.23
N ILE A 370 -1.48 -21.18 18.50
CA ILE A 370 -1.86 -20.41 19.68
C ILE A 370 -2.12 -21.35 20.87
N GLY A 371 -1.21 -21.34 21.85
CA GLY A 371 -1.39 -22.08 23.11
C GLY A 371 -1.20 -23.60 23.01
N THR A 372 -0.82 -24.12 21.84
CA THR A 372 -0.61 -25.56 21.59
C THR A 372 0.82 -26.01 21.84
N GLY A 373 1.77 -25.07 22.02
CA GLY A 373 3.21 -25.36 22.05
C GLY A 373 3.81 -25.68 20.67
N LYS A 374 2.97 -25.84 19.64
CA LYS A 374 3.42 -25.92 18.25
C LYS A 374 3.68 -24.50 17.75
N THR A 375 4.89 -24.25 17.30
CA THR A 375 5.29 -22.95 16.72
C THR A 375 5.46 -23.14 15.22
N ALA A 376 5.05 -22.17 14.41
CA ALA A 376 5.45 -22.15 13.01
C ALA A 376 6.98 -22.10 12.92
N SER A 377 7.56 -22.82 11.95
CA SER A 377 9.00 -22.66 11.73
C SER A 377 9.30 -21.23 11.26
N PRO A 378 10.52 -20.71 11.46
CA PRO A 378 10.89 -19.38 10.96
C PRO A 378 10.61 -19.20 9.47
N GLN A 379 10.81 -20.24 8.66
CA GLN A 379 10.55 -20.22 7.23
C GLN A 379 9.05 -20.10 6.93
N GLN A 380 8.20 -20.80 7.70
CA GLN A 380 6.74 -20.70 7.56
C GLN A 380 6.22 -19.30 7.94
N ALA A 381 6.77 -18.69 8.99
CA ALA A 381 6.43 -17.32 9.38
C ALA A 381 6.89 -16.32 8.29
N GLN A 382 8.14 -16.45 7.85
CA GLN A 382 8.73 -15.62 6.80
C GLN A 382 7.93 -15.68 5.49
N GLU A 383 7.53 -16.88 5.04
CA GLU A 383 6.74 -17.06 3.81
C GLU A 383 5.43 -16.27 3.86
N VAL A 384 4.66 -16.39 4.94
CA VAL A 384 3.37 -15.70 5.06
C VAL A 384 3.55 -14.20 5.22
N HIS A 385 4.53 -13.75 6.00
CA HIS A 385 4.84 -12.33 6.15
C HIS A 385 5.28 -11.69 4.82
N GLN A 386 6.10 -12.38 4.04
CA GLN A 386 6.52 -11.92 2.71
C GLN A 386 5.32 -11.79 1.76
N LYS A 387 4.43 -12.80 1.72
CA LYS A 387 3.19 -12.77 0.92
C LYS A 387 2.25 -11.64 1.37
N LEU A 388 2.09 -11.41 2.67
CA LEU A 388 1.31 -10.29 3.19
C LEU A 388 1.92 -8.96 2.78
N ARG A 389 3.25 -8.81 2.88
CA ARG A 389 3.94 -7.58 2.47
C ARG A 389 3.79 -7.33 0.96
N GLN A 390 3.89 -8.37 0.14
CA GLN A 390 3.58 -8.28 -1.28
C GLN A 390 2.13 -7.84 -1.50
N TRP A 391 1.18 -8.43 -0.78
CA TRP A 391 -0.23 -8.03 -0.84
C TRP A 391 -0.42 -6.55 -0.50
N PHE A 392 0.25 -6.02 0.53
CA PHE A 392 0.24 -4.59 0.84
C PHE A 392 0.80 -3.72 -0.28
N SER A 393 1.89 -4.18 -0.92
CA SER A 393 2.51 -3.45 -2.02
C SER A 393 1.57 -3.30 -3.20
N GLU A 394 0.84 -4.37 -3.52
CA GLU A 394 -0.07 -4.45 -4.67
C GLU A 394 -1.45 -3.82 -4.40
N ASN A 395 -1.98 -3.94 -3.18
CA ASN A 395 -3.37 -3.58 -2.88
C ASN A 395 -3.51 -2.31 -2.03
N VAL A 396 -2.43 -1.81 -1.42
CA VAL A 396 -2.44 -0.59 -0.60
C VAL A 396 -1.44 0.43 -1.14
N SER A 397 -0.14 0.17 -0.99
CA SER A 397 0.95 0.87 -1.67
C SER A 397 2.31 0.25 -1.29
N PRO A 398 3.34 0.38 -2.13
CA PRO A 398 4.71 -0.03 -1.78
C PRO A 398 5.24 0.63 -0.50
N GLN A 399 4.87 1.89 -0.25
CA GLN A 399 5.32 2.61 0.95
C GLN A 399 4.74 2.00 2.21
N ILE A 400 3.42 1.71 2.22
CA ILE A 400 2.81 1.02 3.35
C ILE A 400 3.42 -0.37 3.53
N ALA A 401 3.69 -1.10 2.44
CA ALA A 401 4.37 -2.39 2.52
C ALA A 401 5.76 -2.30 3.19
N GLU A 402 6.51 -1.22 2.93
CA GLU A 402 7.83 -1.00 3.53
C GLU A 402 7.75 -0.58 5.00
N THR A 403 6.71 0.16 5.41
CA THR A 403 6.60 0.73 6.76
C THR A 403 5.72 -0.08 7.73
N ILE A 404 4.76 -0.85 7.22
CA ILE A 404 3.87 -1.64 8.08
C ILE A 404 4.66 -2.70 8.82
N ARG A 405 4.43 -2.77 10.14
CA ARG A 405 4.97 -3.84 10.98
C ARG A 405 4.04 -5.04 10.89
N ILE A 406 4.58 -6.17 10.46
CA ILE A 406 3.91 -7.47 10.47
C ILE A 406 4.58 -8.32 11.55
N ILE A 407 3.87 -8.58 12.64
CA ILE A 407 4.36 -9.33 13.79
C ILE A 407 3.80 -10.75 13.78
N TYR A 408 4.61 -11.70 14.25
CA TYR A 408 4.21 -13.10 14.36
C TYR A 408 3.66 -13.40 15.76
N GLY A 409 2.54 -14.11 15.87
CA GLY A 409 2.05 -14.65 17.14
C GLY A 409 1.75 -16.13 17.05
N GLY A 410 1.87 -16.83 18.17
CA GLY A 410 1.69 -18.29 18.26
C GLY A 410 2.91 -18.99 18.83
N SER A 411 2.82 -19.38 20.11
CA SER A 411 3.85 -20.13 20.85
C SER A 411 5.27 -19.52 20.82
N VAL A 412 5.38 -18.19 20.74
CA VAL A 412 6.65 -17.48 20.91
C VAL A 412 7.14 -17.63 22.36
N THR A 413 8.41 -17.98 22.51
CA THR A 413 9.13 -18.15 23.79
C THR A 413 10.52 -17.53 23.68
N ALA A 414 11.24 -17.36 24.80
CA ALA A 414 12.61 -16.86 24.75
C ALA A 414 13.54 -17.74 23.89
N ASN A 415 13.29 -19.06 23.85
CA ASN A 415 14.12 -20.02 23.13
C ASN A 415 14.00 -19.91 21.60
N ASN A 416 12.85 -19.51 21.07
CA ASN A 416 12.62 -19.43 19.61
C ASN A 416 12.57 -18.00 19.06
N ALA A 417 12.48 -16.99 19.93
CA ALA A 417 12.33 -15.59 19.52
C ALA A 417 13.49 -15.07 18.66
N LYS A 418 14.75 -15.40 18.98
CA LYS A 418 15.91 -14.93 18.19
C LYS A 418 15.87 -15.46 16.76
N GLU A 419 15.57 -16.74 16.57
CA GLU A 419 15.52 -17.35 15.24
C GLU A 419 14.38 -16.78 14.39
N LEU A 420 13.19 -16.60 14.98
CA LEU A 420 12.07 -15.94 14.32
C LEU A 420 12.37 -14.47 13.98
N ALA A 421 13.00 -13.73 14.90
CA ALA A 421 13.32 -12.32 14.74
C ALA A 421 14.40 -12.05 13.67
N SER A 422 15.18 -13.08 13.32
CA SER A 422 16.19 -13.03 12.25
C SER A 422 15.58 -13.01 10.84
N GLN A 423 14.30 -13.38 10.70
CA GLN A 423 13.61 -13.37 9.42
C GLN A 423 13.31 -11.93 8.97
N ALA A 424 13.55 -11.64 7.69
CA ALA A 424 13.59 -10.27 7.17
C ALA A 424 12.22 -9.55 7.23
N ASP A 425 11.13 -10.29 7.12
CA ASP A 425 9.77 -9.76 7.10
C ASP A 425 9.02 -9.93 8.43
N VAL A 426 9.66 -10.53 9.45
CA VAL A 426 9.13 -10.63 10.81
C VAL A 426 9.57 -9.41 11.61
N ASP A 427 8.63 -8.49 11.84
CA ASP A 427 8.89 -7.20 12.48
C ASP A 427 8.70 -7.23 14.00
N GLY A 428 8.45 -8.42 14.58
CA GLY A 428 8.22 -8.57 16.00
C GLY A 428 7.22 -9.66 16.36
N PHE A 429 6.67 -9.57 17.57
CA PHE A 429 5.87 -10.64 18.16
C PHE A 429 4.59 -10.17 18.85
N LEU A 430 3.55 -11.01 18.78
CA LEU A 430 2.42 -10.96 19.72
C LEU A 430 2.47 -12.20 20.62
N VAL A 431 2.73 -11.99 21.90
CA VAL A 431 3.10 -13.04 22.86
C VAL A 431 1.97 -13.27 23.85
N GLY A 432 1.45 -14.49 23.92
CA GLY A 432 0.45 -14.91 24.91
C GLY A 432 1.10 -15.32 26.24
N GLY A 433 1.13 -16.62 26.53
CA GLY A 433 1.53 -17.14 27.84
C GLY A 433 2.93 -16.74 28.33
N ALA A 434 3.91 -16.56 27.43
CA ALA A 434 5.24 -16.09 27.81
C ALA A 434 5.28 -14.62 28.24
N SER A 435 4.26 -13.81 27.90
CA SER A 435 4.14 -12.42 28.36
C SER A 435 3.81 -12.29 29.85
N LEU A 436 3.37 -13.38 30.48
CA LEU A 436 3.06 -13.47 31.91
C LEU A 436 4.26 -13.93 32.75
N LYS A 437 5.46 -13.97 32.15
CA LYS A 437 6.67 -14.53 32.75
C LYS A 437 7.85 -13.57 32.57
N PRO A 438 8.88 -13.65 33.42
CA PRO A 438 10.09 -12.84 33.27
C PRO A 438 10.81 -13.00 31.93
N GLU A 439 10.64 -14.15 31.27
CA GLU A 439 11.21 -14.42 29.94
C GLU A 439 10.72 -13.45 28.85
N PHE A 440 9.62 -12.73 29.07
CA PHE A 440 9.13 -11.71 28.13
C PHE A 440 10.17 -10.61 27.86
N VAL A 441 10.99 -10.25 28.86
CA VAL A 441 12.10 -9.29 28.68
C VAL A 441 13.12 -9.82 27.66
N GLN A 442 13.39 -11.13 27.67
CA GLN A 442 14.29 -11.74 26.70
C GLN A 442 13.71 -11.71 25.28
N ILE A 443 12.38 -11.86 25.15
CA ILE A 443 11.68 -11.78 23.86
C ILE A 443 11.69 -10.33 23.32
N VAL A 444 11.53 -9.33 24.19
CA VAL A 444 11.67 -7.90 23.83
C VAL A 444 13.07 -7.62 23.25
N ASN A 445 14.09 -8.29 23.78
CA ASN A 445 15.49 -8.14 23.38
C ASN A 445 15.93 -9.16 22.31
N ALA A 446 15.00 -9.78 21.59
CA ALA A 446 15.33 -10.86 20.64
C ALA A 446 16.24 -10.45 19.48
N ARG A 447 16.37 -9.14 19.20
CA ARG A 447 17.27 -8.59 18.17
C ARG A 447 18.62 -8.10 18.71
N GLN A 448 18.87 -8.24 20.02
CA GLN A 448 20.17 -7.96 20.64
C GLN A 448 21.12 -9.16 20.59
#